data_AF-A0A974BM38-F1
#
_entry.id   AF-A0A974BM38-F1
#
_cell.length_a   1.000
_cell.length_b   1.000
_cell.length_c   1.000
_cell.angle_alpha   90.00
_cell.angle_beta   90.00
_cell.angle_gamma   90.00
#
_symmetry.space_group_name_H-M   'P 1'
#
loop_
_entity.id
_entity.type
_entity.pdbx_description
1 polymer ?
#
loop_
_entity_poly.entity_id
_entity_poly.type
_entity_poly.pdbx_seq_one_letter_code
_entity_poly.pdbx_strand_id
1 'polypeptide(L)'
;MNKRDKFFEEFYENKRNDISFITIKKGASINFKDNIFISDKELDIPIRISNLLKDIEKQKETDGISLNNIIDGIIYLFGSDTDFKFSEDYHRILKELKFDITSYIIYCINKFDENENEDGIVYGKALINIEENEKTCFVYACALEKMGLKLYSDDKEELSGYYLQEANKYFEKCLDHNDKFALAHYKLGFYYKRSQQYVKARLIWEKHQKYDDDDLRIDEIRNELIQLQPYVDFENGYNFVLKDQPEKGLDLLLPLTKGFGNWWNLLFFIGLAYRVLGEYDIAETYFENVLKIEKNQKDALNELGLCKLCRGKYVEAAELFSDLLGFDPGNCEVFCNRAVAYMHNNQIDRAKEDIQTALKINPNDSVALSIKEELEKM
;
A
#
# COMPACT_ATOMS: atom_id res chain seq x y z
N MET A 1 -16.51 -0.66 10.50
CA MET A 1 -16.24 -0.16 9.13
C MET A 1 -15.04 0.78 9.20
N ASN A 2 -14.02 0.60 8.36
CA ASN A 2 -12.85 1.49 8.37
C ASN A 2 -13.19 2.84 7.68
N LYS A 3 -12.32 3.86 7.82
CA LYS A 3 -12.59 5.20 7.25
C LYS A 3 -12.81 5.19 5.74
N ARG A 4 -12.04 4.37 5.00
CA ARG A 4 -12.14 4.22 3.54
C ARG A 4 -13.49 3.65 3.13
N ASP A 5 -13.94 2.60 3.79
CA ASP A 5 -15.22 1.94 3.49
C ASP A 5 -16.38 2.92 3.73
N LYS A 6 -16.34 3.70 4.84
CA LYS A 6 -17.32 4.78 5.10
C LYS A 6 -17.32 5.83 3.99
N PHE A 7 -16.13 6.24 3.55
CA PHE A 7 -15.98 7.21 2.47
C PHE A 7 -16.64 6.74 1.17
N PHE A 8 -16.42 5.48 0.76
CA PHE A 8 -17.04 4.97 -0.46
C PHE A 8 -18.54 4.76 -0.34
N GLU A 9 -19.03 4.37 0.84
CA GLU A 9 -20.47 4.33 1.10
C GLU A 9 -21.07 5.72 0.85
N GLU A 10 -20.58 6.75 1.55
CA GLU A 10 -21.01 8.14 1.37
C GLU A 10 -20.85 8.64 -0.08
N PHE A 11 -19.76 8.29 -0.76
CA PHE A 11 -19.55 8.63 -2.16
C PHE A 11 -20.68 8.09 -3.03
N TYR A 12 -21.00 6.80 -2.94
CA TYR A 12 -22.06 6.19 -3.74
C TYR A 12 -23.45 6.69 -3.32
N GLU A 13 -23.67 6.99 -2.04
CA GLU A 13 -24.92 7.65 -1.61
C GLU A 13 -25.09 9.02 -2.28
N ASN A 14 -24.03 9.82 -2.32
CA ASN A 14 -24.06 11.12 -2.98
C ASN A 14 -24.32 10.98 -4.47
N LYS A 15 -23.77 9.95 -5.13
CA LYS A 15 -24.05 9.68 -6.54
C LYS A 15 -25.50 9.28 -6.79
N ARG A 16 -26.16 8.58 -5.86
CA ARG A 16 -27.61 8.30 -5.99
C ARG A 16 -28.44 9.58 -6.06
N ASN A 17 -28.02 10.65 -5.39
CA ASN A 17 -28.73 11.94 -5.41
C ASN A 17 -28.72 12.62 -6.80
N ASP A 18 -27.82 12.20 -7.70
CA ASP A 18 -27.76 12.69 -9.08
C ASP A 18 -28.77 11.98 -10.00
N ILE A 19 -29.52 10.99 -9.49
CA ILE A 19 -30.53 10.24 -10.22
C ILE A 19 -31.93 10.79 -9.90
N SER A 20 -32.67 11.12 -10.96
CA SER A 20 -34.12 11.34 -10.91
C SER A 20 -34.83 10.17 -11.60
N PHE A 21 -36.15 10.10 -11.43
CA PHE A 21 -36.96 9.02 -12.00
C PHE A 21 -38.09 9.56 -12.84
N ILE A 22 -38.30 8.94 -13.99
CA ILE A 22 -39.45 9.19 -14.86
C ILE A 22 -40.29 7.93 -14.94
N THR A 23 -41.54 8.03 -14.50
CA THR A 23 -42.46 6.90 -14.49
C THR A 23 -43.04 6.65 -15.89
N ILE A 24 -42.78 5.47 -16.44
CA ILE A 24 -43.43 4.97 -17.66
C ILE A 24 -44.64 4.11 -17.32
N LYS A 25 -45.73 4.31 -18.04
CA LYS A 25 -46.98 3.56 -17.84
C LYS A 25 -46.85 2.14 -18.40
N LYS A 26 -47.70 1.24 -17.90
CA LYS A 26 -47.95 -0.05 -18.55
C LYS A 26 -48.31 0.14 -20.03
N GLY A 27 -47.65 -0.61 -20.91
CA GLY A 27 -47.79 -0.52 -22.36
C GLY A 27 -46.85 0.50 -23.02
N ALA A 28 -46.08 1.28 -22.27
CA ALA A 28 -45.04 2.13 -22.83
C ALA A 28 -43.95 1.28 -23.49
N SER A 29 -43.42 1.75 -24.62
CA SER A 29 -42.39 1.06 -25.39
C SER A 29 -41.07 1.83 -25.40
N ILE A 30 -39.97 1.11 -25.29
CA ILE A 30 -38.60 1.62 -25.53
C ILE A 30 -38.06 0.91 -26.76
N ASN A 31 -37.54 1.67 -27.73
CA ASN A 31 -37.08 1.13 -29.01
C ASN A 31 -35.56 1.27 -29.15
N PHE A 32 -34.89 0.21 -29.62
CA PHE A 32 -33.48 0.24 -30.00
C PHE A 32 -33.22 -0.64 -31.22
N LYS A 33 -32.81 -0.03 -32.34
CA LYS A 33 -32.68 -0.71 -33.64
C LYS A 33 -33.99 -1.44 -33.98
N ASP A 34 -33.93 -2.75 -34.23
CA ASP A 34 -35.08 -3.60 -34.54
C ASP A 34 -35.73 -4.23 -33.30
N ASN A 35 -35.23 -3.94 -32.09
CA ASN A 35 -35.74 -4.50 -30.85
C ASN A 35 -36.62 -3.48 -30.11
N ILE A 36 -37.67 -3.98 -29.46
CA ILE A 36 -38.63 -3.20 -28.72
C ILE A 36 -38.84 -3.86 -27.37
N PHE A 37 -38.70 -3.08 -26.30
CA PHE A 37 -39.16 -3.43 -24.96
C PHE A 37 -40.55 -2.83 -24.75
N ILE A 38 -41.49 -3.60 -24.20
CA ILE A 38 -42.83 -3.12 -23.83
C ILE A 38 -43.06 -3.37 -22.34
N SER A 39 -43.35 -2.31 -21.59
CA SER A 39 -43.57 -2.42 -20.15
C SER A 39 -44.88 -3.15 -19.83
N ASP A 40 -44.81 -4.20 -19.03
CA ASP A 40 -45.98 -4.96 -18.54
C ASP A 40 -46.61 -4.35 -17.28
N LYS A 41 -45.90 -3.41 -16.63
CA LYS A 41 -46.30 -2.67 -15.43
C LYS A 41 -45.85 -1.22 -15.49
N GLU A 42 -46.17 -0.46 -14.45
CA GLU A 42 -45.60 0.88 -14.25
C GLU A 42 -44.16 0.74 -13.76
N LEU A 43 -43.23 1.49 -14.37
CA LEU A 43 -41.80 1.44 -14.06
C LEU A 43 -41.25 2.85 -13.87
N ASP A 44 -40.52 3.07 -12.79
CA ASP A 44 -39.74 4.28 -12.60
C ASP A 44 -38.42 4.09 -13.36
N ILE A 45 -38.11 4.93 -14.34
CA ILE A 45 -36.88 4.84 -15.15
C ILE A 45 -35.86 5.85 -14.61
N PRO A 46 -34.64 5.42 -14.24
CA PRO A 46 -33.62 6.32 -13.72
C PRO A 46 -33.08 7.18 -14.85
N ILE A 47 -32.91 8.48 -14.57
CA ILE A 47 -32.36 9.48 -15.48
C ILE A 47 -31.43 10.38 -14.67
N ARG A 48 -30.22 10.64 -15.17
CA ARG A 48 -29.31 11.57 -14.51
C ARG A 48 -29.81 13.01 -14.63
N ILE A 49 -29.82 13.74 -13.51
CA ILE A 49 -30.31 15.13 -13.43
C ILE A 49 -29.56 16.04 -14.41
N SER A 50 -28.23 15.88 -14.48
CA SER A 50 -27.36 16.66 -15.37
C SER A 50 -27.72 16.50 -16.85
N ASN A 51 -28.10 15.29 -17.28
CA ASN A 51 -28.49 15.01 -18.66
C ASN A 51 -29.93 15.45 -18.96
N LEU A 52 -30.83 15.32 -17.97
CA LEU A 52 -32.20 15.82 -18.09
C LEU A 52 -32.21 17.34 -18.34
N LEU A 53 -31.42 18.10 -17.61
CA LEU A 53 -31.31 19.57 -17.79
C LEU A 53 -30.77 19.93 -19.18
N LYS A 54 -29.72 19.26 -19.64
CA LYS A 54 -29.13 19.47 -20.98
C LYS A 54 -30.12 19.19 -22.11
N ASP A 55 -30.97 18.18 -21.95
CA ASP A 55 -32.00 17.84 -22.94
C ASP A 55 -33.14 18.87 -22.94
N ILE A 56 -33.61 19.31 -21.77
CA ILE A 56 -34.63 20.37 -21.65
C ILE A 56 -34.16 21.67 -22.32
N GLU A 57 -32.87 22.02 -22.20
CA GLU A 57 -32.29 23.21 -22.83
C GLU A 57 -32.19 23.12 -24.36
N LYS A 58 -32.15 21.91 -24.93
CA LYS A 58 -31.90 21.67 -26.37
C LYS A 58 -33.13 21.26 -27.17
N GLN A 59 -34.18 20.79 -26.50
CA GLN A 59 -35.34 20.18 -27.14
C GLN A 59 -36.51 21.14 -27.37
N LYS A 60 -37.32 20.85 -28.39
CA LYS A 60 -38.70 21.39 -28.51
C LYS A 60 -39.63 20.51 -27.67
N GLU A 61 -40.80 21.04 -27.25
CA GLU A 61 -41.79 20.34 -26.39
C GLU A 61 -42.21 18.91 -26.86
N THR A 62 -41.89 18.52 -28.10
CA THR A 62 -42.26 17.24 -28.72
C THR A 62 -41.19 16.15 -28.64
N ASP A 63 -39.98 16.46 -28.18
CA ASP A 63 -38.89 15.48 -28.17
C ASP A 63 -39.00 14.58 -26.92
N GLY A 64 -38.99 13.27 -27.14
CA GLY A 64 -39.00 12.28 -26.05
C GLY A 64 -37.64 12.16 -25.36
N ILE A 65 -37.60 11.41 -24.26
CA ILE A 65 -36.34 11.10 -23.56
C ILE A 65 -35.48 10.21 -24.45
N SER A 66 -34.21 10.58 -24.63
CA SER A 66 -33.29 9.79 -25.42
C SER A 66 -32.99 8.43 -24.75
N LEU A 67 -32.88 7.37 -25.55
CA LEU A 67 -32.47 6.05 -25.05
C LEU A 67 -31.12 6.13 -24.33
N ASN A 68 -30.19 6.96 -24.83
CA ASN A 68 -28.89 7.14 -24.19
C ASN A 68 -29.05 7.59 -22.74
N ASN A 69 -29.94 8.54 -22.43
CA ASN A 69 -30.17 8.99 -21.06
C ASN A 69 -30.79 7.91 -20.16
N ILE A 70 -31.66 7.07 -20.72
CA ILE A 70 -32.23 5.92 -20.00
C ILE A 70 -31.13 4.92 -19.66
N ILE A 71 -30.32 4.53 -20.65
CA ILE A 71 -29.21 3.60 -20.46
C ILE A 71 -28.19 4.16 -19.46
N ASP A 72 -27.88 5.45 -19.59
CA ASP A 72 -26.97 6.17 -18.70
C ASP A 72 -27.44 6.16 -17.24
N GLY A 73 -28.73 6.45 -17.02
CA GLY A 73 -29.34 6.38 -15.69
C GLY A 73 -29.36 4.96 -15.12
N ILE A 74 -29.62 3.94 -15.95
CA ILE A 74 -29.57 2.53 -15.53
C ILE A 74 -28.14 2.14 -15.10
N ILE A 75 -27.13 2.52 -15.88
CA ILE A 75 -25.71 2.27 -15.54
C ILE A 75 -25.34 2.96 -14.22
N TYR A 76 -25.71 4.23 -14.08
CA TYR A 76 -25.42 5.01 -12.87
C TYR A 76 -26.06 4.38 -11.64
N LEU A 77 -27.30 3.91 -11.78
CA LEU A 77 -28.00 3.20 -10.73
C LEU A 77 -27.30 1.89 -10.40
N PHE A 78 -26.95 1.05 -11.38
CA PHE A 78 -26.21 -0.19 -11.12
C PHE A 78 -24.86 0.04 -10.42
N GLY A 79 -24.21 1.19 -10.64
CA GLY A 79 -22.98 1.56 -9.96
C GLY A 79 -23.16 2.08 -8.53
N SER A 80 -24.35 2.56 -8.17
CA SER A 80 -24.58 3.29 -6.91
C SER A 80 -25.66 2.67 -6.00
N ASP A 81 -26.57 1.85 -6.54
CA ASP A 81 -27.64 1.16 -5.85
C ASP A 81 -28.03 -0.14 -6.57
N THR A 82 -27.48 -1.27 -6.16
CA THR A 82 -27.88 -2.58 -6.73
C THR A 82 -29.21 -3.07 -6.20
N ASP A 83 -29.62 -2.61 -5.01
CA ASP A 83 -30.78 -3.13 -4.28
C ASP A 83 -32.08 -2.41 -4.64
N PHE A 84 -32.04 -1.53 -5.65
CA PHE A 84 -33.19 -0.78 -6.12
C PHE A 84 -34.32 -1.71 -6.61
N LYS A 85 -35.56 -1.40 -6.23
CA LYS A 85 -36.77 -2.24 -6.46
C LYS A 85 -37.00 -2.70 -7.91
N PHE A 86 -36.46 -1.99 -8.90
CA PHE A 86 -36.65 -2.27 -10.33
C PHE A 86 -35.36 -2.74 -11.03
N SER A 87 -34.30 -3.12 -10.31
CA SER A 87 -33.04 -3.60 -10.91
C SER A 87 -33.26 -4.74 -11.91
N GLU A 88 -34.09 -5.73 -11.57
CA GLU A 88 -34.46 -6.84 -12.47
C GLU A 88 -35.20 -6.38 -13.74
N ASP A 89 -36.06 -5.36 -13.61
CA ASP A 89 -36.75 -4.79 -14.75
C ASP A 89 -35.78 -4.08 -15.71
N TYR A 90 -34.75 -3.42 -15.19
CA TYR A 90 -33.71 -2.80 -16.02
C TYR A 90 -32.85 -3.84 -16.73
N HIS A 91 -32.50 -4.94 -16.05
CA HIS A 91 -31.84 -6.07 -16.72
C HIS A 91 -32.71 -6.64 -17.85
N ARG A 92 -34.04 -6.75 -17.65
CA ARG A 92 -34.98 -7.15 -18.70
C ARG A 92 -34.99 -6.16 -19.87
N ILE A 93 -35.03 -4.85 -19.61
CA ILE A 93 -34.97 -3.81 -20.66
C ILE A 93 -33.72 -4.02 -21.52
N LEU A 94 -32.55 -4.10 -20.90
CA LEU A 94 -31.28 -4.27 -21.62
C LEU A 94 -31.25 -5.55 -22.45
N LYS A 95 -31.77 -6.65 -21.89
CA LYS A 95 -31.84 -7.95 -22.54
C LYS A 95 -32.79 -7.96 -23.75
N GLU A 96 -34.00 -7.43 -23.61
CA GLU A 96 -34.99 -7.38 -24.69
C GLU A 96 -34.53 -6.46 -25.83
N LEU A 97 -33.88 -5.35 -25.48
CA LEU A 97 -33.26 -4.45 -26.46
C LEU A 97 -31.99 -5.04 -27.10
N LYS A 98 -31.48 -6.17 -26.58
CA LYS A 98 -30.17 -6.76 -26.93
C LYS A 98 -29.05 -5.73 -26.87
N PHE A 99 -29.08 -4.90 -25.83
CA PHE A 99 -28.11 -3.84 -25.62
C PHE A 99 -26.86 -4.41 -24.93
N ASP A 100 -25.70 -4.26 -25.57
CA ASP A 100 -24.42 -4.64 -24.99
C ASP A 100 -23.95 -3.55 -24.02
N ILE A 101 -24.44 -3.65 -22.78
CA ILE A 101 -24.14 -2.68 -21.72
C ILE A 101 -22.66 -2.69 -21.35
N THR A 102 -21.99 -3.84 -21.36
CA THR A 102 -20.59 -3.98 -20.98
C THR A 102 -19.69 -3.20 -21.93
N SER A 103 -19.84 -3.40 -23.25
CA SER A 103 -19.06 -2.66 -24.24
C SER A 103 -19.35 -1.16 -24.20
N TYR A 104 -20.62 -0.78 -23.97
CA TYR A 104 -21.00 0.62 -23.85
C TYR A 104 -20.37 1.29 -22.62
N ILE A 105 -20.38 0.63 -21.46
CA ILE A 105 -19.74 1.17 -20.25
C ILE A 105 -18.23 1.36 -20.46
N ILE A 106 -17.54 0.36 -21.03
CA ILE A 106 -16.10 0.46 -21.32
C ILE A 106 -15.82 1.64 -22.26
N TYR A 107 -16.66 1.83 -23.28
CA TYR A 107 -16.58 2.97 -24.18
C TYR A 107 -16.74 4.31 -23.45
N CYS A 108 -17.72 4.43 -22.54
CA CYS A 108 -17.93 5.62 -21.73
C CYS A 108 -16.71 5.91 -20.84
N ILE A 109 -16.18 4.89 -20.14
CA ILE A 109 -15.00 5.04 -19.27
C ILE A 109 -13.79 5.57 -20.05
N ASN A 110 -13.56 5.06 -21.26
CA ASN A 110 -12.46 5.50 -22.12
C ASN A 110 -12.63 6.91 -22.67
N LYS A 111 -13.86 7.46 -22.64
CA LYS A 111 -14.16 8.81 -23.09
C LYS A 111 -14.13 9.87 -22.01
N PHE A 112 -14.28 9.47 -20.74
CA PHE A 112 -14.23 10.43 -19.64
C PHE A 112 -12.87 11.14 -19.61
N ASP A 113 -12.92 12.45 -19.75
CA ASP A 113 -11.74 13.31 -19.63
C ASP A 113 -11.27 13.40 -18.16
N GLU A 114 -10.29 14.26 -17.88
CA GLU A 114 -9.79 14.43 -16.50
C GLU A 114 -10.81 15.11 -15.56
N ASN A 115 -11.88 15.70 -16.09
CA ASN A 115 -12.91 16.40 -15.32
C ASN A 115 -14.09 15.49 -14.95
N GLU A 116 -14.36 14.44 -15.71
CA GLU A 116 -15.45 13.46 -15.47
C GLU A 116 -14.99 12.19 -14.71
N ASN A 117 -13.88 12.28 -13.97
CA ASN A 117 -13.25 11.11 -13.33
C ASN A 117 -14.14 10.36 -12.32
N GLU A 118 -15.09 11.02 -11.66
CA GLU A 118 -15.98 10.37 -10.69
C GLU A 118 -17.02 9.47 -11.37
N ASP A 119 -17.50 9.84 -12.56
CA ASP A 119 -18.45 9.00 -13.30
C ASP A 119 -17.77 7.72 -13.79
N GLY A 120 -16.49 7.80 -14.18
CA GLY A 120 -15.69 6.60 -14.51
C GLY A 120 -15.65 5.57 -13.37
N ILE A 121 -15.62 6.02 -12.12
CA ILE A 121 -15.64 5.16 -10.94
C ILE A 121 -17.01 4.49 -10.79
N VAL A 122 -18.11 5.25 -10.90
CA VAL A 122 -19.48 4.70 -10.83
C VAL A 122 -19.72 3.67 -11.94
N TYR A 123 -19.23 3.95 -13.16
CA TYR A 123 -19.40 3.08 -14.32
C TYR A 123 -18.55 1.80 -14.16
N GLY A 124 -17.31 1.94 -13.68
CA GLY A 124 -16.49 0.78 -13.34
C GLY A 124 -17.15 -0.07 -12.26
N LYS A 125 -17.77 0.55 -11.26
CA LYS A 125 -18.52 -0.17 -10.22
C LYS A 125 -19.77 -0.86 -10.78
N ALA A 126 -20.46 -0.24 -11.73
CA ALA A 126 -21.57 -0.86 -12.44
C ALA A 126 -21.12 -2.12 -13.19
N LEU A 127 -19.95 -2.11 -13.86
CA LEU A 127 -19.39 -3.31 -14.50
C LEU A 127 -19.21 -4.45 -13.50
N ILE A 128 -18.61 -4.16 -12.34
CA ILE A 128 -18.41 -5.15 -11.26
C ILE A 128 -19.74 -5.74 -10.80
N ASN A 129 -20.73 -4.88 -10.60
CA ASN A 129 -22.03 -5.30 -10.07
C ASN A 129 -22.85 -6.09 -11.10
N ILE A 130 -22.65 -5.83 -12.41
CA ILE A 130 -23.24 -6.62 -13.50
C ILE A 130 -22.54 -7.96 -13.63
N GLU A 131 -21.20 -7.96 -13.67
CA GLU A 131 -20.38 -9.16 -13.79
C GLU A 131 -18.98 -8.92 -13.20
N GLU A 132 -18.68 -9.57 -12.08
CA GLU A 132 -17.35 -9.51 -11.46
C GLU A 132 -16.43 -10.58 -12.07
N ASN A 133 -15.39 -10.15 -12.78
CA ASN A 133 -14.31 -10.98 -13.33
C ASN A 133 -12.98 -10.20 -13.35
N GLU A 134 -11.90 -10.79 -13.87
CA GLU A 134 -10.57 -10.16 -13.86
C GLU A 134 -10.52 -8.86 -14.66
N LYS A 135 -11.28 -8.76 -15.77
CA LYS A 135 -11.27 -7.59 -16.65
C LYS A 135 -12.10 -6.46 -16.07
N THR A 136 -13.28 -6.75 -15.54
CA THR A 136 -14.13 -5.71 -14.92
C THR A 136 -13.47 -5.17 -13.66
N CYS A 137 -12.84 -6.04 -12.85
CA CYS A 137 -12.01 -5.61 -11.71
C CYS A 137 -10.89 -4.67 -12.14
N PHE A 138 -10.19 -5.00 -13.23
CA PHE A 138 -9.09 -4.20 -13.72
C PHE A 138 -9.54 -2.81 -14.20
N VAL A 139 -10.65 -2.74 -14.93
CA VAL A 139 -11.20 -1.45 -15.41
C VAL A 139 -11.60 -0.56 -14.24
N TYR A 140 -12.29 -1.10 -13.23
CA TYR A 140 -12.67 -0.35 -12.04
C TYR A 140 -11.45 0.10 -11.23
N ALA A 141 -10.47 -0.78 -11.03
CA ALA A 141 -9.22 -0.45 -10.35
C ALA A 141 -8.45 0.69 -11.06
N CYS A 142 -8.40 0.68 -12.40
CA CYS A 142 -7.79 1.76 -13.17
C CYS A 142 -8.52 3.10 -13.00
N ALA A 143 -9.86 3.10 -12.96
CA ALA A 143 -10.63 4.32 -12.73
C ALA A 143 -10.36 4.91 -11.33
N LEU A 144 -10.32 4.05 -10.31
CA LEU A 144 -9.96 4.43 -8.94
C LEU A 144 -8.52 4.98 -8.86
N GLU A 145 -7.57 4.30 -9.49
CA GLU A 145 -6.17 4.71 -9.51
C GLU A 145 -6.00 6.10 -10.16
N LYS A 146 -6.64 6.32 -11.32
CA LYS A 146 -6.62 7.62 -12.02
C LYS A 146 -7.07 8.74 -11.10
N MET A 147 -8.15 8.53 -10.34
CA MET A 147 -8.64 9.51 -9.36
C MET A 147 -7.66 9.68 -8.20
N GLY A 148 -7.15 8.58 -7.63
CA GLY A 148 -6.20 8.62 -6.52
C GLY A 148 -4.92 9.39 -6.87
N LEU A 149 -4.40 9.21 -8.08
CA LEU A 149 -3.23 9.94 -8.57
C LEU A 149 -3.52 11.42 -8.83
N LYS A 150 -4.69 11.77 -9.37
CA LYS A 150 -5.10 13.17 -9.51
C LYS A 150 -5.16 13.88 -8.15
N LEU A 151 -5.81 13.24 -7.17
CA LEU A 151 -5.92 13.79 -5.82
C LEU A 151 -4.57 13.92 -5.11
N TYR A 152 -3.63 13.01 -5.41
CA TYR A 152 -2.26 13.14 -4.92
C TYR A 152 -1.59 14.40 -5.48
N SER A 153 -1.73 14.67 -6.78
CA SER A 153 -1.22 15.88 -7.42
C SER A 153 -1.89 17.16 -6.94
N ASP A 154 -3.13 17.07 -6.45
CA ASP A 154 -3.90 18.17 -5.85
C ASP A 154 -3.63 18.34 -4.34
N ASP A 155 -2.59 17.71 -3.78
CA ASP A 155 -2.22 17.73 -2.35
C ASP A 155 -3.32 17.21 -1.39
N LYS A 156 -4.21 16.32 -1.88
CA LYS A 156 -5.29 15.69 -1.09
C LYS A 156 -4.89 14.27 -0.67
N GLU A 157 -3.83 14.16 0.11
CA GLU A 157 -3.18 12.88 0.46
C GLU A 157 -4.12 11.84 1.10
N GLU A 158 -4.95 12.24 2.07
CA GLU A 158 -5.86 11.31 2.76
C GLU A 158 -6.86 10.69 1.78
N LEU A 159 -7.46 11.52 0.93
CA LEU A 159 -8.45 11.10 -0.05
C LEU A 159 -7.80 10.24 -1.15
N SER A 160 -6.63 10.67 -1.62
CA SER A 160 -5.79 9.88 -2.53
C SER A 160 -5.53 8.48 -1.96
N GLY A 161 -5.19 8.40 -0.68
CA GLY A 161 -4.98 7.14 0.03
C GLY A 161 -6.19 6.20 -0.04
N TYR A 162 -7.41 6.71 0.15
CA TYR A 162 -8.62 5.89 0.06
C TYR A 162 -8.83 5.29 -1.34
N TYR A 163 -8.66 6.10 -2.40
CA TYR A 163 -8.79 5.64 -3.78
C TYR A 163 -7.70 4.62 -4.16
N LEU A 164 -6.44 4.89 -3.82
CA LEU A 164 -5.32 3.99 -4.15
C LEU A 164 -5.41 2.67 -3.39
N GLN A 165 -5.87 2.67 -2.14
CA GLN A 165 -6.11 1.45 -1.37
C GLN A 165 -7.25 0.62 -1.96
N GLU A 166 -8.34 1.26 -2.41
CA GLU A 166 -9.44 0.54 -3.07
C GLU A 166 -9.02 0.02 -4.46
N ALA A 167 -8.23 0.78 -5.21
CA ALA A 167 -7.63 0.32 -6.46
C ALA A 167 -6.76 -0.92 -6.24
N ASN A 168 -5.86 -0.91 -5.26
CA ASN A 168 -5.02 -2.05 -4.93
C ASN A 168 -5.85 -3.31 -4.60
N LYS A 169 -6.90 -3.17 -3.79
CA LYS A 169 -7.83 -4.27 -3.46
C LYS A 169 -8.45 -4.87 -4.72
N TYR A 170 -8.85 -4.06 -5.69
CA TYR A 170 -9.45 -4.57 -6.93
C TYR A 170 -8.41 -5.12 -7.93
N PHE A 171 -7.17 -4.62 -7.94
CA PHE A 171 -6.09 -5.27 -8.65
C PHE A 171 -5.77 -6.65 -8.07
N GLU A 172 -5.81 -6.83 -6.74
CA GLU A 172 -5.69 -8.14 -6.10
C GLU A 172 -6.85 -9.07 -6.49
N LYS A 173 -8.10 -8.58 -6.47
CA LYS A 173 -9.26 -9.34 -6.96
C LYS A 173 -9.11 -9.83 -8.41
N CYS A 174 -8.42 -9.07 -9.28
CA CYS A 174 -8.15 -9.56 -10.63
C CYS A 174 -7.41 -10.90 -10.61
N LEU A 175 -6.45 -11.06 -9.69
CA LEU A 175 -5.68 -12.28 -9.53
C LEU A 175 -6.43 -13.39 -8.80
N ASP A 176 -7.41 -13.04 -7.95
CA ASP A 176 -8.32 -14.03 -7.35
C ASP A 176 -9.19 -14.71 -8.43
N HIS A 177 -9.63 -13.94 -9.43
CA HIS A 177 -10.37 -14.46 -10.59
C HIS A 177 -9.47 -15.17 -11.60
N ASN A 178 -8.29 -14.61 -11.88
CA ASN A 178 -7.33 -15.17 -12.81
C ASN A 178 -5.88 -14.86 -12.40
N ASP A 179 -5.21 -15.85 -11.81
CA ASP A 179 -3.84 -15.75 -11.31
C ASP A 179 -2.78 -15.57 -12.41
N LYS A 180 -3.16 -15.59 -13.69
CA LYS A 180 -2.30 -15.33 -14.85
C LYS A 180 -2.62 -14.00 -15.54
N PHE A 181 -3.50 -13.18 -14.98
CA PHE A 181 -3.87 -11.91 -15.57
C PHE A 181 -2.70 -10.91 -15.51
N ALA A 182 -1.98 -10.75 -16.63
CA ALA A 182 -0.72 -10.04 -16.70
C ALA A 182 -0.82 -8.57 -16.26
N LEU A 183 -1.87 -7.87 -16.68
CA LEU A 183 -2.06 -6.44 -16.37
C LEU A 183 -2.21 -6.16 -14.86
N ALA A 184 -2.79 -7.09 -14.10
CA ALA A 184 -2.82 -6.94 -12.64
C ALA A 184 -1.43 -7.13 -12.02
N HIS A 185 -0.64 -8.08 -12.51
CA HIS A 185 0.76 -8.22 -12.08
C HIS A 185 1.58 -6.96 -12.40
N TYR A 186 1.39 -6.39 -13.59
CA TYR A 186 2.02 -5.13 -13.99
C TYR A 186 1.76 -4.05 -12.94
N LYS A 187 0.48 -3.77 -12.65
CA LYS A 187 0.06 -2.71 -11.71
C LYS A 187 0.51 -3.00 -10.28
N LEU A 188 0.25 -4.21 -9.77
CA LEU A 188 0.55 -4.57 -8.38
C LEU A 188 2.04 -4.47 -8.05
N GLY A 189 2.94 -4.78 -8.98
CA GLY A 189 4.36 -4.62 -8.72
C GLY A 189 4.77 -3.18 -8.42
N PHE A 190 4.16 -2.18 -9.09
CA PHE A 190 4.38 -0.76 -8.75
C PHE A 190 3.81 -0.40 -7.37
N TYR A 191 2.65 -0.93 -6.98
CA TYR A 191 2.10 -0.73 -5.63
C TYR A 191 3.00 -1.30 -4.54
N TYR A 192 3.50 -2.52 -4.73
CA TYR A 192 4.40 -3.15 -3.77
C TYR A 192 5.75 -2.44 -3.71
N LYS A 193 6.29 -1.98 -4.84
CA LYS A 193 7.51 -1.15 -4.88
C LYS A 193 7.31 0.15 -4.10
N ARG A 194 6.21 0.88 -4.33
CA ARG A 194 5.89 2.12 -3.61
C ARG A 194 5.70 1.89 -2.11
N SER A 195 5.17 0.72 -1.74
CA SER A 195 4.99 0.30 -0.36
C SER A 195 6.26 -0.32 0.26
N GLN A 196 7.41 -0.24 -0.43
CA GLN A 196 8.71 -0.79 -0.01
C GLN A 196 8.73 -2.31 0.25
N GLN A 197 7.77 -3.03 -0.33
CA GLN A 197 7.73 -4.50 -0.32
C GLN A 197 8.47 -5.02 -1.56
N TYR A 198 9.79 -4.83 -1.61
CA TYR A 198 10.58 -5.02 -2.83
C TYR A 198 10.65 -6.48 -3.25
N VAL A 199 10.78 -7.42 -2.30
CA VAL A 199 10.74 -8.86 -2.61
C VAL A 199 9.39 -9.25 -3.22
N LYS A 200 8.28 -8.74 -2.67
CA LYS A 200 6.93 -9.00 -3.19
C LYS A 200 6.73 -8.37 -4.58
N ALA A 201 7.20 -7.15 -4.77
CA ALA A 201 7.17 -6.46 -6.07
C ALA A 201 7.91 -7.27 -7.13
N ARG A 202 9.13 -7.76 -6.83
CA ARG A 202 9.91 -8.61 -7.72
C ARG A 202 9.15 -9.88 -8.10
N LEU A 203 8.62 -10.62 -7.12
CA LEU A 203 7.87 -11.86 -7.39
C LEU A 203 6.66 -11.64 -8.30
N ILE A 204 5.96 -10.53 -8.11
CA ILE A 204 4.78 -10.17 -8.91
C ILE A 204 5.19 -9.78 -10.33
N TRP A 205 6.26 -9.01 -10.49
CA TRP A 205 6.79 -8.65 -11.81
C TRP A 205 7.44 -9.83 -12.55
N GLU A 206 8.02 -10.80 -11.86
CA GLU A 206 8.47 -12.05 -12.47
C GLU A 206 7.28 -12.86 -13.04
N LYS A 207 6.12 -12.84 -12.37
CA LYS A 207 4.89 -13.41 -12.94
C LYS A 207 4.39 -12.61 -14.14
N HIS A 208 4.47 -11.27 -14.10
CA HIS A 208 4.17 -10.44 -15.27
C HIS A 208 5.03 -10.84 -16.48
N GLN A 209 6.35 -10.94 -16.31
CA GLN A 209 7.29 -11.36 -17.38
C GLN A 209 6.95 -12.72 -17.99
N LYS A 210 6.27 -13.60 -17.24
CA LYS A 210 5.87 -14.93 -17.69
C LYS A 210 4.55 -14.93 -18.46
N TYR A 211 3.63 -14.02 -18.14
CA TYR A 211 2.25 -14.07 -18.61
C TYR A 211 1.86 -12.95 -19.56
N ASP A 212 2.59 -11.83 -19.58
CA ASP A 212 2.35 -10.77 -20.56
C ASP A 212 2.92 -11.16 -21.93
N ASP A 213 2.29 -10.67 -22.99
CA ASP A 213 2.66 -10.86 -24.39
C ASP A 213 2.99 -9.54 -25.11
N ASP A 214 2.91 -8.41 -24.41
CA ASP A 214 3.27 -7.09 -24.92
C ASP A 214 4.74 -6.79 -24.67
N ASP A 215 5.53 -6.76 -25.75
CA ASP A 215 6.98 -6.55 -25.70
C ASP A 215 7.38 -5.25 -24.99
N LEU A 216 6.59 -4.18 -25.12
CA LEU A 216 6.91 -2.88 -24.49
C LEU A 216 6.74 -2.95 -22.97
N ARG A 217 5.63 -3.54 -22.49
CA ARG A 217 5.43 -3.74 -21.04
C ARG A 217 6.45 -4.71 -20.46
N ILE A 218 6.78 -5.77 -21.18
CA ILE A 218 7.81 -6.73 -20.77
C ILE A 218 9.16 -6.02 -20.62
N ASP A 219 9.56 -5.20 -21.59
CA ASP A 219 10.82 -4.47 -21.53
C ASP A 219 10.84 -3.41 -20.41
N GLU A 220 9.72 -2.70 -20.21
CA GLU A 220 9.55 -1.76 -19.09
C GLU A 220 9.77 -2.47 -17.74
N ILE A 221 9.05 -3.56 -17.49
CA ILE A 221 9.16 -4.30 -16.24
C ILE A 221 10.54 -4.93 -16.07
N ARG A 222 11.23 -5.32 -17.16
CA ARG A 222 12.61 -5.80 -17.08
C ARG A 222 13.56 -4.71 -16.56
N ASN A 223 13.41 -3.47 -17.06
CA ASN A 223 14.20 -2.34 -16.57
C ASN A 223 13.88 -2.01 -15.11
N GLU A 224 12.61 -2.08 -14.72
CA GLU A 224 12.18 -1.89 -13.34
C GLU A 224 12.78 -2.96 -12.41
N LEU A 225 12.79 -4.23 -12.81
CA LEU A 225 13.41 -5.31 -12.04
C LEU A 225 14.91 -5.09 -11.82
N ILE A 226 15.64 -4.58 -12.82
CA ILE A 226 17.07 -4.24 -12.69
C ILE A 226 17.28 -3.15 -11.63
N GLN A 227 16.46 -2.09 -11.66
CA GLN A 227 16.54 -1.02 -10.68
C GLN A 227 16.10 -1.45 -9.27
N LEU A 228 15.20 -2.43 -9.19
CA LEU A 228 14.67 -2.97 -7.95
C LEU A 228 15.69 -3.88 -7.23
N GLN A 229 16.59 -4.52 -7.98
CA GLN A 229 17.46 -5.58 -7.48
C GLN A 229 18.27 -5.20 -6.22
N PRO A 230 18.93 -4.03 -6.12
CA PRO A 230 19.67 -3.65 -4.90
C PRO A 230 18.80 -3.61 -3.64
N TYR A 231 17.54 -3.21 -3.76
CA TYR A 231 16.60 -3.13 -2.64
C TYR A 231 16.12 -4.51 -2.23
N VAL A 232 15.95 -5.43 -3.19
CA VAL A 232 15.63 -6.84 -2.93
C VAL A 232 16.80 -7.53 -2.24
N ASP A 233 18.03 -7.31 -2.70
CA ASP A 233 19.24 -7.87 -2.10
C ASP A 233 19.44 -7.34 -0.68
N PHE A 234 19.19 -6.04 -0.46
CA PHE A 234 19.16 -5.47 0.88
C PHE A 234 18.09 -6.11 1.76
N GLU A 235 16.86 -6.23 1.26
CA GLU A 235 15.73 -6.81 2.01
C GLU A 235 15.99 -8.26 2.42
N ASN A 236 16.45 -9.09 1.49
CA ASN A 236 16.83 -10.47 1.79
C ASN A 236 18.05 -10.53 2.71
N GLY A 237 19.04 -9.68 2.47
CA GLY A 237 20.29 -9.62 3.22
C GLY A 237 20.07 -9.36 4.70
N TYR A 238 19.34 -8.29 5.05
CA TYR A 238 19.07 -8.00 6.47
C TYR A 238 18.17 -9.07 7.10
N ASN A 239 17.23 -9.65 6.34
CA ASN A 239 16.38 -10.74 6.84
C ASN A 239 17.18 -12.01 7.18
N PHE A 240 18.28 -12.29 6.47
CA PHE A 240 19.21 -13.36 6.84
C PHE A 240 19.96 -13.04 8.13
N VAL A 241 20.44 -11.80 8.30
CA VAL A 241 21.10 -11.35 9.53
C VAL A 241 20.18 -11.51 10.75
N LEU A 242 18.92 -11.06 10.63
CA LEU A 242 17.92 -11.18 11.71
C LEU A 242 17.53 -12.63 12.02
N LYS A 243 17.80 -13.58 11.13
CA LYS A 243 17.55 -15.02 11.30
C LYS A 243 18.80 -15.79 11.74
N ASP A 244 19.81 -15.08 12.24
CA ASP A 244 21.08 -15.68 12.70
C ASP A 244 21.82 -16.43 11.58
N GLN A 245 21.75 -15.90 10.35
CA GLN A 245 22.50 -16.38 9.18
C GLN A 245 23.36 -15.24 8.59
N PRO A 246 24.32 -14.69 9.37
CA PRO A 246 25.04 -13.48 9.01
C PRO A 246 25.87 -13.63 7.73
N GLU A 247 26.42 -14.81 7.43
CA GLU A 247 27.25 -15.03 6.23
C GLU A 247 26.44 -14.85 4.94
N LYS A 248 25.23 -15.43 4.89
CA LYS A 248 24.32 -15.25 3.75
C LYS A 248 23.83 -13.81 3.62
N GLY A 249 23.67 -13.13 4.77
CA GLY A 249 23.36 -11.71 4.79
C GLY A 249 24.48 -10.90 4.14
N LEU A 250 25.73 -11.14 4.56
CA LEU A 250 26.91 -10.45 4.03
C LEU A 250 27.15 -10.71 2.54
N ASP A 251 26.89 -11.92 2.05
CA ASP A 251 26.98 -12.25 0.62
C ASP A 251 26.11 -11.33 -0.26
N LEU A 252 24.94 -10.90 0.27
CA LEU A 252 24.03 -9.98 -0.40
C LEU A 252 24.33 -8.50 -0.11
N LEU A 253 24.69 -8.17 1.13
CA LEU A 253 24.84 -6.78 1.57
C LEU A 253 26.18 -6.16 1.15
N LEU A 254 27.30 -6.89 1.25
CA LEU A 254 28.62 -6.34 0.95
C LEU A 254 28.75 -5.81 -0.48
N PRO A 255 28.27 -6.51 -1.53
CA PRO A 255 28.32 -5.99 -2.90
C PRO A 255 27.65 -4.62 -3.07
N LEU A 256 26.57 -4.35 -2.31
CA LEU A 256 25.81 -3.11 -2.40
C LEU A 256 26.63 -1.88 -1.95
N THR A 257 27.64 -2.07 -1.09
CA THR A 257 28.49 -0.97 -0.60
C THR A 257 29.23 -0.23 -1.72
N LYS A 258 29.46 -0.87 -2.88
CA LYS A 258 30.10 -0.25 -4.05
C LYS A 258 29.28 0.89 -4.66
N GLY A 259 27.94 0.81 -4.57
CA GLY A 259 27.02 1.82 -5.11
C GLY A 259 26.24 2.59 -4.04
N PHE A 260 26.09 2.00 -2.85
CA PHE A 260 25.24 2.50 -1.76
C PHE A 260 26.01 2.73 -0.46
N GLY A 261 27.30 3.08 -0.53
CA GLY A 261 28.16 3.27 0.64
C GLY A 261 27.72 4.35 1.63
N ASN A 262 26.81 5.26 1.22
CA ASN A 262 26.20 6.27 2.10
C ASN A 262 24.82 5.86 2.64
N TRP A 263 24.35 4.65 2.37
CA TRP A 263 23.09 4.14 2.90
C TRP A 263 23.30 3.58 4.29
N TRP A 264 22.97 4.35 5.32
CA TRP A 264 23.30 3.98 6.69
C TRP A 264 22.65 2.66 7.14
N ASN A 265 21.41 2.35 6.71
CA ASN A 265 20.76 1.06 7.03
C ASN A 265 21.58 -0.12 6.51
N LEU A 266 22.12 -0.01 5.30
CA LEU A 266 22.98 -1.04 4.71
C LEU A 266 24.23 -1.27 5.58
N LEU A 267 24.93 -0.19 5.94
CA LEU A 267 26.12 -0.30 6.79
C LEU A 267 25.79 -0.84 8.18
N PHE A 268 24.64 -0.45 8.75
CA PHE A 268 24.18 -0.94 10.03
C PHE A 268 23.98 -2.45 10.04
N PHE A 269 23.27 -3.01 9.04
CA PHE A 269 23.05 -4.46 8.97
C PHE A 269 24.32 -5.25 8.64
N ILE A 270 25.27 -4.66 7.90
CA ILE A 270 26.60 -5.27 7.72
C ILE A 270 27.36 -5.30 9.07
N GLY A 271 27.35 -4.18 9.82
CA GLY A 271 27.94 -4.11 11.15
C GLY A 271 27.32 -5.12 12.11
N LEU A 272 25.99 -5.25 12.09
CA LEU A 272 25.27 -6.25 12.88
C LEU A 272 25.68 -7.67 12.52
N ALA A 273 25.81 -7.99 11.23
CA ALA A 273 26.26 -9.30 10.79
C ALA A 273 27.66 -9.64 11.30
N TYR A 274 28.62 -8.71 11.20
CA TYR A 274 29.96 -8.92 11.75
C TYR A 274 29.98 -9.03 13.28
N ARG A 275 29.11 -8.28 13.99
CA ARG A 275 28.96 -8.44 15.44
C ARG A 275 28.49 -9.84 15.82
N VAL A 276 27.50 -10.38 15.10
CA VAL A 276 27.00 -11.75 15.32
C VAL A 276 28.09 -12.79 15.06
N LEU A 277 28.95 -12.55 14.06
CA LEU A 277 30.13 -13.39 13.79
C LEU A 277 31.26 -13.26 14.83
N GLY A 278 31.18 -12.29 15.75
CA GLY A 278 32.24 -12.00 16.72
C GLY A 278 33.41 -11.17 16.15
N GLU A 279 33.30 -10.70 14.90
CA GLU A 279 34.28 -9.86 14.23
C GLU A 279 34.07 -8.39 14.64
N TYR A 280 34.24 -8.12 15.94
CA TYR A 280 33.87 -6.85 16.57
C TYR A 280 34.67 -5.65 16.04
N ASP A 281 35.89 -5.84 15.54
CA ASP A 281 36.72 -4.78 14.96
C ASP A 281 36.19 -4.29 13.61
N ILE A 282 35.72 -5.23 12.78
CA ILE A 282 35.04 -4.92 11.53
C ILE A 282 33.70 -4.26 11.81
N ALA A 283 32.92 -4.81 12.76
CA ALA A 283 31.64 -4.24 13.17
C ALA A 283 31.76 -2.80 13.68
N GLU A 284 32.74 -2.50 14.54
CA GLU A 284 33.04 -1.13 15.01
C GLU A 284 33.21 -0.17 13.82
N THR A 285 33.98 -0.56 12.81
CA THR A 285 34.24 0.28 11.63
C THR A 285 32.95 0.61 10.88
N TYR A 286 32.04 -0.35 10.74
CA TYR A 286 30.75 -0.12 10.09
C TYR A 286 29.83 0.78 10.92
N PHE A 287 29.72 0.56 12.23
CA PHE A 287 28.91 1.42 13.10
C PHE A 287 29.47 2.85 13.19
N GLU A 288 30.79 3.02 13.24
CA GLU A 288 31.42 4.34 13.15
C GLU A 288 31.09 5.04 11.84
N ASN A 289 31.02 4.30 10.72
CA ASN A 289 30.59 4.86 9.43
C ASN A 289 29.10 5.20 9.41
N VAL A 290 28.24 4.40 10.06
CA VAL A 290 26.81 4.78 10.27
C VAL A 290 26.74 6.11 11.00
N LEU A 291 27.49 6.29 12.09
CA LEU A 291 27.47 7.53 12.89
C LEU A 291 28.12 8.74 12.18
N LYS A 292 28.98 8.51 11.18
CA LYS A 292 29.44 9.60 10.30
C LYS A 292 28.31 10.13 9.40
N ILE A 293 27.39 9.26 8.98
CA ILE A 293 26.24 9.60 8.12
C ILE A 293 25.09 10.14 8.98
N GLU A 294 24.69 9.37 10.00
CA GLU A 294 23.61 9.66 10.93
C GLU A 294 24.14 9.74 12.37
N LYS A 295 24.58 10.93 12.78
CA LYS A 295 25.30 11.15 14.06
C LYS A 295 24.58 10.69 15.32
N ASN A 296 23.24 10.72 15.30
CA ASN A 296 22.42 10.42 16.46
C ASN A 296 21.64 9.10 16.30
N GLN A 297 22.13 8.20 15.44
CA GLN A 297 21.53 6.87 15.26
C GLN A 297 21.77 6.05 16.54
N LYS A 298 20.73 5.94 17.37
CA LYS A 298 20.78 5.33 18.71
C LYS A 298 21.16 3.84 18.69
N ASP A 299 20.60 3.06 17.78
CA ASP A 299 20.91 1.63 17.65
C ASP A 299 22.38 1.43 17.27
N ALA A 300 22.93 2.28 16.38
CA ALA A 300 24.34 2.21 16.02
C ALA A 300 25.27 2.60 17.18
N LEU A 301 24.90 3.59 18.01
CA LEU A 301 25.64 3.92 19.23
C LEU A 301 25.64 2.73 20.22
N ASN A 302 24.49 2.07 20.39
CA ASN A 302 24.36 0.93 21.31
C ASN A 302 25.23 -0.23 20.83
N GLU A 303 25.10 -0.57 19.55
CA GLU A 303 25.85 -1.67 18.95
C GLU A 303 27.36 -1.39 18.88
N LEU A 304 27.77 -0.14 18.67
CA LEU A 304 29.16 0.27 18.80
C LEU A 304 29.67 0.08 20.23
N GLY A 305 28.90 0.52 21.23
CA GLY A 305 29.22 0.35 22.65
C GLY A 305 29.39 -1.11 23.05
N LEU A 306 28.50 -1.98 22.57
CA LEU A 306 28.59 -3.43 22.76
C LEU A 306 29.85 -4.02 22.12
N CYS A 307 30.20 -3.62 20.88
CA CYS A 307 31.43 -4.06 20.24
C CYS A 307 32.68 -3.62 21.03
N LYS A 308 32.72 -2.37 21.50
CA LYS A 308 33.83 -1.84 22.32
C LYS A 308 33.96 -2.63 23.63
N LEU A 309 32.83 -2.98 24.26
CA LEU A 309 32.79 -3.80 25.48
C LEU A 309 33.37 -5.20 25.22
N CYS A 310 32.94 -5.88 24.16
CA CYS A 310 33.49 -7.19 23.75
C CYS A 310 34.99 -7.13 23.44
N ARG A 311 35.49 -5.98 23.00
CA ARG A 311 36.92 -5.74 22.73
C ARG A 311 37.72 -5.23 23.92
N GLY A 312 37.12 -5.13 25.10
CA GLY A 312 37.80 -4.69 26.31
C GLY A 312 38.01 -3.18 26.43
N LYS A 313 37.41 -2.38 25.53
CA LYS A 313 37.46 -0.91 25.54
C LYS A 313 36.37 -0.34 26.43
N TYR A 314 36.42 -0.68 27.71
CA TYR A 314 35.33 -0.44 28.65
C TYR A 314 35.03 1.05 28.90
N VAL A 315 36.06 1.91 28.88
CA VAL A 315 35.88 3.37 29.03
C VAL A 315 35.12 3.94 27.85
N GLU A 316 35.54 3.64 26.62
CA GLU A 316 34.87 4.08 25.39
C GLU A 316 33.43 3.56 25.32
N ALA A 317 33.19 2.30 25.72
CA ALA A 317 31.84 1.74 25.79
C ALA A 317 30.95 2.51 26.78
N ALA A 318 31.47 2.82 27.97
CA ALA A 318 30.72 3.57 28.98
C ALA A 318 30.41 5.01 28.56
N GLU A 319 31.29 5.65 27.78
CA GLU A 319 31.04 6.97 27.19
C GLU A 319 29.89 6.90 26.18
N LEU A 320 29.92 5.93 25.26
CA LEU A 320 28.85 5.73 24.27
C LEU A 320 27.48 5.45 24.92
N PHE A 321 27.44 4.62 25.96
CA PHE A 321 26.20 4.38 26.70
C PHE A 321 25.75 5.62 27.50
N SER A 322 26.68 6.46 27.96
CA SER A 322 26.33 7.73 28.61
C SER A 322 25.70 8.71 27.63
N ASP A 323 26.22 8.79 26.41
CA ASP A 323 25.64 9.59 25.34
C ASP A 323 24.22 9.11 25.03
N LEU A 324 24.00 7.79 24.91
CA LEU A 324 22.68 7.19 24.74
C LEU A 324 21.69 7.55 25.83
N LEU A 325 22.11 7.46 27.09
CA LEU A 325 21.28 7.87 28.24
C LEU A 325 20.98 9.37 28.25
N GLY A 326 21.82 10.20 27.62
CA GLY A 326 21.51 11.60 27.36
C GLY A 326 20.31 11.79 26.42
N PHE A 327 20.11 10.87 25.47
CA PHE A 327 18.96 10.88 24.55
C PHE A 327 17.74 10.12 25.05
N ASP A 328 17.95 9.10 25.89
CA ASP A 328 16.89 8.27 26.47
C ASP A 328 17.21 7.94 27.94
N PRO A 329 16.94 8.88 28.88
CA PRO A 329 17.27 8.71 30.29
C PRO A 329 16.46 7.59 30.98
N GLY A 330 15.45 7.04 30.31
CA GLY A 330 14.58 5.98 30.83
C GLY A 330 14.97 4.58 30.34
N ASN A 331 16.10 4.42 29.66
CA ASN A 331 16.45 3.15 29.03
C ASN A 331 17.15 2.18 30.00
N CYS A 332 16.38 1.24 30.55
CA CYS A 332 16.87 0.22 31.48
C CYS A 332 18.02 -0.63 30.89
N GLU A 333 17.93 -1.00 29.61
CA GLU A 333 18.94 -1.82 28.95
C GLU A 333 20.28 -1.09 28.86
N VAL A 334 20.26 0.20 28.50
CA VAL A 334 21.49 0.99 28.36
C VAL A 334 22.18 1.20 29.72
N PHE A 335 21.42 1.37 30.82
CA PHE A 335 22.00 1.38 32.17
C PHE A 335 22.68 0.04 32.50
N CYS A 336 22.09 -1.09 32.14
CA CYS A 336 22.71 -2.40 32.33
C CYS A 336 24.01 -2.53 31.52
N ASN A 337 23.99 -2.15 30.24
CA ASN A 337 25.16 -2.20 29.37
C ASN A 337 26.30 -1.32 29.90
N ARG A 338 26.00 -0.12 30.40
CA ARG A 338 26.99 0.77 31.03
C ARG A 338 27.52 0.22 32.36
N ALA A 339 26.66 -0.38 33.17
CA ALA A 339 27.08 -1.04 34.41
C ALA A 339 28.08 -2.18 34.15
N VAL A 340 27.84 -3.00 33.12
CA VAL A 340 28.78 -4.07 32.72
C VAL A 340 30.12 -3.48 32.27
N ALA A 341 30.10 -2.38 31.50
CA ALA A 341 31.33 -1.67 31.14
C ALA A 341 32.07 -1.15 32.38
N TYR A 342 31.37 -0.56 33.36
CA TYR A 342 31.98 -0.12 34.61
C TYR A 342 32.53 -1.28 35.46
N MET A 343 31.83 -2.41 35.53
CA MET A 343 32.30 -3.62 36.23
C MET A 343 33.63 -4.10 35.68
N HIS A 344 33.72 -4.28 34.36
CA HIS A 344 34.95 -4.73 33.72
C HIS A 344 36.09 -3.70 33.82
N ASN A 345 35.76 -2.42 34.03
CA ASN A 345 36.74 -1.37 34.30
C ASN A 345 37.03 -1.14 35.79
N ASN A 346 36.65 -2.07 36.67
CA ASN A 346 36.79 -1.97 38.14
C ASN A 346 36.13 -0.72 38.79
N GLN A 347 35.14 -0.10 38.13
CA GLN A 347 34.36 1.02 38.67
C GLN A 347 33.07 0.50 39.34
N ILE A 348 33.22 -0.35 40.36
CA ILE A 348 32.12 -1.11 40.98
C ILE A 348 31.03 -0.19 41.56
N ASP A 349 31.39 0.93 42.17
CA ASP A 349 30.41 1.86 42.76
C ASP A 349 29.49 2.47 41.69
N ARG A 350 30.06 2.87 40.54
CA ARG A 350 29.27 3.41 39.40
C ARG A 350 28.38 2.33 38.78
N ALA A 351 28.86 1.11 38.68
CA ALA A 351 28.04 -0.01 38.23
C ALA A 351 26.84 -0.25 39.18
N LYS A 352 27.07 -0.18 40.50
CA LYS A 352 25.99 -0.30 41.50
C LYS A 352 24.96 0.83 41.37
N GLU A 353 25.39 2.07 41.14
CA GLU A 353 24.51 3.22 40.89
C GLU A 353 23.65 3.03 39.63
N ASP A 354 24.26 2.56 38.54
CA ASP A 354 23.55 2.30 37.27
C ASP A 354 22.53 1.18 37.42
N ILE A 355 22.88 0.07 38.07
CA ILE A 355 21.94 -1.04 38.31
C ILE A 355 20.81 -0.65 39.27
N GLN A 356 21.09 0.17 40.29
CA GLN A 356 20.02 0.72 41.13
C GLN A 356 19.06 1.60 40.32
N THR A 357 19.58 2.37 39.36
CA THR A 357 18.77 3.21 38.48
C THR A 357 17.96 2.36 37.50
N ALA A 358 18.57 1.36 36.87
CA ALA A 358 17.90 0.38 36.02
C ALA A 358 16.72 -0.29 36.74
N LEU A 359 16.93 -0.78 37.97
CA LEU A 359 15.90 -1.43 38.77
C LEU A 359 14.82 -0.47 39.31
N LYS A 360 15.10 0.84 39.41
CA LYS A 360 14.05 1.84 39.68
C LYS A 360 13.14 2.01 38.46
N ILE A 361 13.71 1.94 37.25
CA ILE A 361 12.98 2.06 35.99
C ILE A 361 12.17 0.78 35.73
N ASN A 362 12.82 -0.38 35.81
CA ASN A 362 12.19 -1.69 35.65
C ASN A 362 12.60 -2.63 36.81
N PRO A 363 11.80 -2.74 37.87
CA PRO A 363 12.12 -3.57 39.03
C PRO A 363 12.23 -5.07 38.75
N ASN A 364 11.67 -5.55 37.65
CA ASN A 364 11.61 -6.97 37.29
C ASN A 364 12.52 -7.31 36.10
N ASP A 365 13.43 -6.42 35.72
CA ASP A 365 14.36 -6.68 34.63
C ASP A 365 15.34 -7.80 35.00
N SER A 366 15.32 -8.90 34.24
CA SER A 366 16.11 -10.09 34.57
C SER A 366 17.60 -9.85 34.42
N VAL A 367 18.02 -8.99 33.48
CA VAL A 367 19.43 -8.67 33.24
C VAL A 367 19.95 -7.82 34.40
N ALA A 368 19.21 -6.76 34.76
CA ALA A 368 19.58 -5.88 35.87
C ALA A 368 19.67 -6.64 37.21
N LEU A 369 18.72 -7.56 37.48
CA LEU A 369 18.75 -8.40 38.69
C LEU A 369 19.97 -9.34 38.69
N SER A 370 20.29 -9.97 37.56
CA SER A 370 21.47 -10.84 37.44
C SER A 370 22.76 -10.07 37.70
N ILE A 371 22.92 -8.87 37.12
CA ILE A 371 24.10 -8.03 37.33
C ILE A 371 24.19 -7.58 38.79
N LYS A 372 23.06 -7.24 39.42
CA LYS A 372 23.03 -6.91 40.85
C LYS A 372 23.59 -8.04 41.72
N GLU A 373 23.15 -9.27 41.49
CA GLU A 373 23.65 -10.43 42.25
C GLU A 373 25.15 -10.66 42.04
N GLU A 374 25.68 -10.36 40.86
CA GLU A 374 27.11 -10.43 40.58
C GLU A 374 27.89 -9.34 41.35
N LEU A 375 27.39 -8.10 41.33
CA LEU A 375 27.96 -6.95 42.05
C LEU A 375 27.94 -7.10 43.58
N GLU A 376 27.05 -7.92 44.14
CA GLU A 376 27.01 -8.24 45.58
C GLU A 376 28.08 -9.26 45.99
N LYS A 377 28.63 -10.01 45.03
CA LYS A 377 29.69 -11.01 45.25
C LYS A 377 31.10 -10.43 45.09
N MET A 378 31.23 -9.25 44.45
CA MET A 378 32.46 -8.48 44.27
C MET A 378 32.65 -7.49 45.42
#